data_AF-A0A367JPP3-F1
#
_entry.id   AF-A0A367JPP3-F1
#
_cell.length_a   1.000
_cell.length_b   1.000
_cell.length_c   1.000
_cell.angle_alpha   90.00
_cell.angle_beta   90.00
_cell.angle_gamma   90.00
#
_symmetry.space_group_name_H-M   'P 1'
#
loop_
_entity.id
_entity.type
_entity.pdbx_description
1 polymer ?
#
loop_
_entity_poly.entity_id
_entity_poly.type
_entity_poly.pdbx_seq_one_letter_code
_entity_poly.pdbx_strand_id
1 'polypeptide(L)'
;MKFTPAEFMSIVENIMSLDSGITSVLSSTAGLLQITSEMSYEKQRVIAGLAMLIQKLPKSPINDVTTISETELWDTYFDSLLSCVVANSERSVLLRWIDKVISPTLPLRPDAVVSIVDQL
;
A
#
# COMPACT_ATOMS: atom_id res chain seq x y z
N MET A 1 4.93 -5.80 -15.49
CA MET A 1 6.10 -5.40 -14.68
C MET A 1 6.74 -6.65 -14.09
N LYS A 2 8.07 -6.80 -14.15
CA LYS A 2 8.80 -7.90 -13.49
C LYS A 2 9.97 -7.32 -12.72
N PHE A 3 10.17 -7.78 -11.48
CA PHE A 3 11.39 -7.48 -10.72
C PHE A 3 12.54 -8.32 -11.27
N THR A 4 13.74 -7.74 -11.29
CA THR A 4 14.95 -8.51 -11.55
C THR A 4 15.24 -9.45 -10.38
N PRO A 5 16.01 -10.53 -10.57
CA PRO A 5 16.40 -11.39 -9.46
C PRO A 5 17.10 -10.61 -8.33
N ALA A 6 17.97 -9.65 -8.67
CA ALA A 6 18.66 -8.82 -7.68
C ALA A 6 17.69 -7.95 -6.88
N GLU A 7 16.78 -7.24 -7.56
CA GLU A 7 15.76 -6.42 -6.90
C GLU A 7 14.89 -7.28 -5.96
N PHE A 8 14.43 -8.44 -6.43
CA PHE A 8 13.60 -9.35 -5.66
C PHE A 8 14.33 -9.84 -4.40
N MET A 9 15.59 -10.25 -4.55
CA MET A 9 16.41 -10.70 -3.42
C MET A 9 16.59 -9.59 -2.37
N SER A 10 16.92 -8.36 -2.78
CA SER A 10 17.06 -7.25 -1.84
C SER A 10 15.78 -6.93 -1.07
N ILE A 11 14.62 -7.00 -1.73
CA ILE A 11 13.32 -6.82 -1.08
C ILE A 11 13.08 -7.95 -0.06
N VAL A 12 13.30 -9.20 -0.45
CA VAL A 12 13.09 -10.37 0.42
C VAL A 12 14.04 -10.35 1.61
N GLU A 13 15.32 -10.04 1.42
CA GLU A 13 16.30 -9.96 2.49
C GLU A 13 15.91 -8.90 3.53
N ASN A 14 15.41 -7.74 3.09
CA ASN A 14 14.93 -6.69 3.99
C ASN A 14 13.74 -7.17 4.83
N ILE A 15 12.74 -7.79 4.20
CA ILE A 15 11.54 -8.31 4.87
C ILE A 15 11.89 -9.45 5.82
N MET A 16 12.76 -10.39 5.41
CA MET A 16 13.18 -11.50 6.27
C MET A 16 14.01 -11.02 7.47
N SER A 17 14.80 -9.95 7.30
CA SER A 17 15.52 -9.32 8.40
C SER A 17 14.58 -8.63 9.40
N LEU A 18 13.44 -8.11 8.93
CA LEU A 18 12.39 -7.59 9.79
C LEU A 18 11.70 -8.72 10.57
N ASP A 19 11.29 -9.78 9.87
CA ASP A 19 10.59 -10.94 10.45
C ASP A 19 11.45 -11.66 11.49
N SER A 20 12.75 -11.80 11.21
CA SER A 20 13.74 -12.38 12.13
C SER A 20 14.08 -11.47 13.32
N GLY A 21 13.53 -10.25 13.38
CA GLY A 21 13.81 -9.27 14.43
C GLY A 21 15.21 -8.66 14.39
N ILE A 22 15.97 -8.88 13.30
CA ILE A 22 17.32 -8.32 13.10
C ILE A 22 17.24 -6.80 12.91
N THR A 23 16.18 -6.33 12.25
CA THR A 23 15.96 -4.92 11.95
C THR A 23 14.64 -4.42 12.53
N SER A 24 14.56 -3.12 12.81
CA SER A 24 13.31 -2.50 13.24
C SER A 24 12.38 -2.21 12.06
N VAL A 25 11.08 -2.01 12.33
CA VAL A 25 10.09 -1.56 11.31
C VAL A 25 10.55 -0.28 10.63
N LEU A 26 11.06 0.69 11.39
CA LEU A 26 11.56 1.96 10.84
C LEU A 26 12.77 1.74 9.92
N SER A 27 13.74 0.94 10.35
CA SER A 27 14.94 0.62 9.55
C SER A 27 14.59 -0.12 8.27
N SER A 28 13.65 -1.06 8.34
CA SER A 28 13.17 -1.83 7.19
C SER A 28 12.42 -0.95 6.20
N THR A 29 11.56 -0.07 6.71
CA THR A 29 10.85 0.94 5.90
C THR A 29 11.84 1.81 5.13
N ALA A 30 12.86 2.35 5.80
CA ALA A 30 13.90 3.14 5.16
C ALA A 30 14.68 2.34 4.10
N GLY A 31 15.03 1.08 4.41
CA GLY A 31 15.72 0.20 3.47
C GLY A 31 14.90 -0.10 2.21
N LEU A 32 13.61 -0.39 2.35
CA LEU A 32 12.70 -0.59 1.21
C LEU A 32 12.60 0.68 0.35
N LEU A 33 12.43 1.85 0.97
CA LEU A 33 12.38 3.12 0.24
C LEU A 33 13.70 3.41 -0.48
N GLN A 34 14.84 3.11 0.12
CA GLN A 34 16.14 3.25 -0.53
C GLN A 34 16.26 2.34 -1.76
N ILE A 35 15.85 1.07 -1.65
CA ILE A 35 15.81 0.11 -2.77
C ILE A 35 14.96 0.65 -3.93
N THR A 36 13.87 1.37 -3.64
CA THR A 36 13.00 1.91 -4.70
C THR A 36 13.65 3.00 -5.55
N SER A 37 14.61 3.76 -5.00
CA SER A 37 15.15 4.96 -5.67
C SER A 37 15.75 4.68 -7.06
N GLU A 38 16.21 3.46 -7.31
CA GLU A 38 16.82 3.02 -8.57
C GLU A 38 15.85 2.32 -9.53
N MET A 39 14.58 2.14 -9.12
CA MET A 39 13.59 1.35 -9.87
C MET A 39 12.72 2.20 -10.81
N SER A 40 12.02 1.54 -11.74
CA SER A 40 10.97 2.21 -12.53
C SER A 40 9.81 2.68 -11.65
N TYR A 41 9.09 3.69 -12.11
CA TYR A 41 7.96 4.28 -11.39
C TYR A 41 6.98 3.22 -10.86
N GLU A 42 6.54 2.27 -11.67
CA GLU A 42 5.56 1.27 -11.26
C GLU A 42 6.09 0.39 -10.11
N LYS A 43 7.39 0.04 -10.17
CA LYS A 43 8.05 -0.73 -9.11
C LYS A 43 8.16 0.09 -7.83
N GLN A 44 8.55 1.36 -7.95
CA GLN A 44 8.64 2.29 -6.83
C GLN A 44 7.32 2.36 -6.08
N ARG A 45 6.20 2.51 -6.78
CA ARG A 45 4.87 2.60 -6.18
C ARG A 45 4.51 1.34 -5.37
N VAL A 46 4.81 0.15 -5.91
CA VAL A 46 4.54 -1.12 -5.22
C VAL A 46 5.40 -1.26 -3.96
N ILE A 47 6.70 -1.00 -4.05
CA ILE A 47 7.60 -1.18 -2.91
C ILE A 47 7.42 -0.08 -1.85
N ALA A 48 7.12 1.15 -2.25
CA ALA A 48 6.72 2.20 -1.31
C ALA A 48 5.42 1.82 -0.57
N GLY A 49 4.46 1.21 -1.26
CA GLY A 49 3.25 0.67 -0.63
C GLY A 49 3.54 -0.44 0.37
N LEU A 50 4.48 -1.35 0.07
CA LEU A 50 4.94 -2.34 1.04
C LEU A 50 5.59 -1.67 2.26
N ALA A 51 6.42 -0.66 2.04
CA ALA A 51 7.08 0.09 3.12
C ALA A 51 6.06 0.81 4.03
N MET A 52 4.93 1.29 3.48
CA MET A 52 3.86 1.87 4.29
C MET A 52 3.05 0.79 5.00
N LEU A 53 2.78 -0.33 4.33
CA LEU A 53 2.05 -1.46 4.92
C LEU A 53 2.75 -2.01 6.17
N ILE A 54 4.07 -2.25 6.12
CA ILE A 54 4.80 -2.82 7.27
C ILE A 54 4.75 -1.96 8.53
N GLN A 55 4.49 -0.66 8.40
CA GLN A 55 4.33 0.24 9.54
C GLN A 55 2.98 0.07 10.24
N LYS A 56 1.95 -0.37 9.51
CA LYS A 56 0.61 -0.60 10.06
C LYS A 56 0.33 -2.04 10.43
N LEU A 57 1.13 -3.00 9.94
CA LEU A 57 0.89 -4.42 10.22
C LEU A 57 0.93 -4.71 11.73
N PRO A 58 -0.07 -5.45 12.26
CA PRO A 58 -0.06 -5.87 13.65
C PRO A 58 1.11 -6.83 13.90
N LYS A 59 1.78 -6.66 15.04
CA LYS A 59 2.91 -7.51 15.45
C LYS A 59 2.46 -8.91 15.88
N SER A 60 1.21 -9.05 16.27
CA SER A 60 0.62 -10.31 16.69
C SER A 60 -0.25 -10.86 15.57
N PRO A 61 -0.21 -12.18 15.31
CA PRO A 61 -1.10 -12.79 14.33
C PRO A 61 -2.55 -12.59 14.75
N ILE A 62 -3.42 -12.44 13.76
CA ILE A 62 -4.87 -12.40 13.98
C ILE A 62 -5.29 -13.80 14.43
N ASN A 63 -5.73 -13.91 15.68
CA ASN A 63 -6.15 -15.19 16.26
C ASN A 63 -7.50 -15.68 15.70
N ASP A 64 -8.36 -14.74 15.30
CA ASP A 64 -9.68 -15.05 14.75
C ASP A 64 -10.02 -14.12 13.58
N VAL A 65 -10.00 -14.67 12.38
CA VAL A 65 -10.31 -13.95 11.13
C VAL A 65 -11.76 -13.47 11.08
N THR A 66 -12.65 -14.00 11.92
CA THR A 66 -14.05 -13.56 12.01
C THR A 66 -14.24 -12.32 12.90
N THR A 67 -13.20 -11.94 13.65
CA THR A 67 -13.25 -10.78 14.57
C THR A 67 -12.72 -9.49 13.99
N ILE A 68 -11.99 -9.55 12.87
CA ILE A 68 -11.47 -8.34 12.21
C ILE A 68 -12.64 -7.55 11.63
N SER A 69 -12.75 -6.28 12.03
CA SER A 69 -13.76 -5.39 11.46
C SER A 69 -13.38 -4.99 10.03
N GLU A 70 -14.37 -4.68 9.21
CA GLU A 70 -14.13 -4.14 7.87
C GLU A 70 -13.26 -2.88 7.92
N THR A 71 -13.52 -1.97 8.87
CA THR A 71 -12.70 -0.76 9.08
C THR A 71 -11.25 -1.09 9.36
N GLU A 72 -10.99 -2.05 10.26
CA GLU A 72 -9.63 -2.47 10.61
C GLU A 72 -8.91 -3.10 9.41
N LEU A 73 -9.61 -3.92 8.63
CA LEU A 73 -9.08 -4.51 7.41
C LEU A 73 -8.72 -3.42 6.37
N TRP A 74 -9.60 -2.44 6.20
CA TRP A 74 -9.38 -1.30 5.29
C TRP A 74 -8.20 -0.44 5.71
N ASP A 75 -8.22 0.09 6.93
CA ASP A 75 -7.23 1.06 7.41
C ASP A 75 -5.82 0.46 7.51
N THR A 76 -5.74 -0.81 7.89
CA THR A 76 -4.48 -1.51 8.12
C THR A 76 -3.86 -1.98 6.80
N TYR A 77 -4.62 -2.71 5.99
CA TYR A 77 -4.07 -3.44 4.84
C TYR A 77 -4.31 -2.70 3.52
N PHE A 78 -5.55 -2.33 3.25
CA PHE A 78 -5.93 -1.87 1.92
C PHE A 78 -5.57 -0.41 1.68
N ASP A 79 -5.91 0.50 2.59
CA ASP A 79 -5.61 1.93 2.43
C ASP A 79 -4.09 2.16 2.33
N SER A 80 -3.33 1.56 3.25
CA SER A 80 -1.86 1.67 3.31
C SER A 80 -1.19 1.26 2.00
N LEU A 81 -1.68 0.21 1.35
CA LEU A 81 -1.09 -0.32 0.12
C LEU A 81 -1.67 0.37 -1.13
N LEU A 82 -2.99 0.43 -1.25
CA LEU A 82 -3.67 0.90 -2.45
C LEU A 82 -3.46 2.39 -2.68
N SER A 83 -3.45 3.22 -1.63
CA SER A 83 -3.16 4.64 -1.75
C SER A 83 -1.75 4.85 -2.33
N CYS A 84 -0.77 4.05 -1.89
CA CYS A 84 0.59 4.10 -2.42
C CYS A 84 0.75 3.50 -3.82
N VAL A 85 -0.13 2.61 -4.29
CA VAL A 85 -0.04 2.08 -5.65
C VAL A 85 -0.79 2.97 -6.65
N VAL A 86 -1.95 3.49 -6.25
CA VAL A 86 -2.92 4.11 -7.15
C VAL A 86 -2.87 5.64 -7.11
N ALA A 87 -2.75 6.27 -5.94
CA ALA A 87 -2.82 7.72 -5.82
C ALA A 87 -1.48 8.38 -6.14
N ASN A 88 -1.39 9.19 -7.19
CA ASN A 88 -0.19 9.95 -7.52
C ASN A 88 -0.47 11.45 -7.63
N SER A 89 -0.05 12.22 -6.63
CA SER A 89 -0.14 13.68 -6.65
C SER A 89 0.65 14.31 -7.81
N GLU A 90 1.81 13.76 -8.20
CA GLU A 90 2.60 14.28 -9.33
C GLU A 90 1.90 14.09 -10.68
N ARG A 91 1.00 13.12 -10.77
CA ARG A 91 0.16 12.88 -11.96
C ARG A 91 -1.29 13.34 -11.73
N SER A 92 -1.56 14.11 -10.69
CA SER A 92 -2.89 14.54 -10.26
C SER A 92 -3.90 13.40 -10.08
N VAL A 93 -3.45 12.16 -9.84
CA VAL A 93 -4.32 11.00 -9.60
C VAL A 93 -4.59 10.89 -8.11
N LEU A 94 -5.86 10.94 -7.70
CA LEU A 94 -6.28 10.66 -6.34
C LEU A 94 -7.11 9.38 -6.26
N LEU A 95 -6.85 8.60 -5.20
CA LEU A 95 -7.74 7.54 -4.74
C LEU A 95 -8.68 8.14 -3.69
N ARG A 96 -9.99 8.00 -3.88
CA ARG A 96 -11.01 8.50 -2.96
C ARG A 96 -11.96 7.38 -2.58
N TRP A 97 -12.13 7.16 -1.29
CA TRP A 97 -13.18 6.31 -0.72
C TRP A 97 -14.48 7.13 -0.69
N ILE A 98 -15.53 6.67 -1.37
CA ILE A 98 -16.75 7.46 -1.54
C ILE A 98 -17.89 6.86 -0.73
N ASP A 99 -18.38 7.59 0.27
CA ASP A 99 -19.59 7.23 1.03
C ASP A 99 -20.87 7.87 0.46
N LYS A 100 -20.91 8.06 -0.86
CA LYS A 100 -22.00 8.74 -1.59
C LYS A 100 -22.33 7.98 -2.86
N VAL A 101 -23.62 7.87 -3.13
CA VAL A 101 -24.12 7.33 -4.40
C VAL A 101 -23.79 8.32 -5.51
N ILE A 102 -22.99 7.89 -6.48
CA ILE A 102 -22.49 8.75 -7.58
C ILE A 102 -23.61 9.09 -8.57
N SER A 103 -24.62 8.21 -8.71
CA SER A 103 -25.79 8.46 -9.55
C SER A 103 -27.03 7.77 -8.99
N PRO A 104 -28.20 8.43 -8.92
CA PRO A 104 -29.46 7.80 -8.53
C PRO A 104 -29.93 6.70 -9.49
N THR A 105 -29.31 6.56 -10.67
CA THR A 105 -29.63 5.54 -11.68
C THR A 105 -28.77 4.27 -11.59
N LEU A 106 -27.67 4.30 -10.83
CA LEU A 106 -26.81 3.15 -10.59
C LEU A 106 -27.01 2.70 -9.14
N PRO A 107 -27.67 1.56 -8.88
CA PRO A 107 -27.94 1.09 -7.52
C PRO A 107 -26.69 0.65 -6.76
N LEU A 108 -25.54 0.53 -7.45
CA LEU A 108 -24.28 0.12 -6.85
C LEU A 108 -23.43 1.34 -6.50
N ARG A 109 -23.24 1.57 -5.20
CA ARG A 109 -22.22 2.49 -4.68
C ARG A 109 -20.84 1.90 -4.97
N PRO A 110 -19.93 2.60 -5.66
CA PRO A 110 -18.56 2.15 -5.75
C PRO A 110 -17.83 2.41 -4.44
N ASP A 111 -17.12 1.41 -3.93
CA ASP A 111 -16.38 1.52 -2.66
C ASP A 111 -15.18 2.49 -2.79
N ALA A 112 -14.65 2.65 -4.00
CA ALA A 112 -13.56 3.59 -4.30
C ALA A 112 -13.67 4.19 -5.70
N VAL A 113 -13.12 5.38 -5.88
CA VAL A 113 -12.95 6.03 -7.18
C VAL A 113 -11.52 6.51 -7.35
N VAL A 114 -10.97 6.22 -8.53
CA VAL A 114 -9.71 6.77 -9.02
C VAL A 114 -10.03 7.87 -10.01
N SER A 115 -9.53 9.07 -9.77
CA SER A 115 -9.82 10.22 -10.63
C SER A 115 -8.59 11.09 -10.81
N ILE A 116 -8.45 11.66 -12.00
CA ILE A 116 -7.54 12.78 -12.24
C ILE A 116 -8.22 14.03 -11.70
N VAL A 117 -7.52 14.78 -10.85
CA VAL A 117 -7.98 16.06 -10.34
C VAL A 117 -7.62 17.12 -11.37
N ASP A 118 -8.62 17.56 -12.13
CA ASP A 118 -8.58 18.86 -12.77
C ASP A 118 -9.04 19.88 -11.74
N GLN A 119 -8.11 20.57 -11.10
CA GLN A 119 -8.46 21.75 -10.29
C GLN A 119 -8.91 22.84 -11.26
N LEU A 120 -10.20 23.19 -11.22
CA LEU A 120 -10.73 24.45 -11.79
C LEU A 120 -10.32 25.64 -10.93
#